data_AF-A0A1R1X4X7-F1
#
_entry.id   AF-A0A1R1X4X7-F1
#
_cell.length_a   1.000
_cell.length_b   1.000
_cell.length_c   1.000
_cell.angle_alpha   90.00
_cell.angle_beta   90.00
_cell.angle_gamma   90.00
#
_symmetry.space_group_name_H-M   'P 1'
#
loop_
_entity.id
_entity.type
_entity.pdbx_description
1 polymer ?
#
loop_
_entity_poly.entity_id
_entity_poly.type
_entity_poly.pdbx_seq_one_letter_code
_entity_poly.pdbx_strand_id
1 'polypeptide(L)'
;MNIGLVSNDERDQRFNKAVDTNRYMQLKEQRENLRSEYIKKGILDDPNAKMSLTNARAIVGTCLKMCPDFEAEEREYQKGLDKLEMIPGTEKVDRNAAVKTYHRSAAGNEQPLPEDIRTPETLSKTMDYLINKILASDENMCDSHQFIRDRTRSIRQDFSLQNIRDIHSIKVYERIARYHILSVHMLSEESFFSEAQEMEQLKKTLQSLLEFYDEARLKSGSNSQITENEAEMRAYHLLAHMRSMDGRLLAQRLPDCIFWSPIFQQSLKLTQLAQCSNSLIGRNEPPNLDCAQN
;
A
#
# COMPACT_ATOMS: atom_id res chain seq x y z
N MET A 1 11.00 2.64 -52.49
CA MET A 1 10.71 3.15 -51.14
C MET A 1 11.48 2.29 -50.16
N ASN A 2 12.61 2.79 -49.69
CA ASN A 2 13.50 2.04 -48.80
C ASN A 2 13.06 2.33 -47.36
N ILE A 3 12.42 1.35 -46.71
CA ILE A 3 12.05 1.44 -45.29
C ILE A 3 13.33 1.13 -44.52
N GLY A 4 14.05 2.19 -44.13
CA GLY A 4 15.26 2.08 -43.32
C GLY A 4 14.94 1.41 -41.98
N LEU A 5 15.55 0.25 -41.75
CA LEU A 5 15.59 -0.39 -40.45
C LEU A 5 16.44 0.48 -39.53
N VAL A 6 15.78 1.28 -38.69
CA VAL A 6 16.40 2.06 -37.61
C VAL A 6 17.15 1.08 -36.70
N SER A 7 18.48 1.21 -36.63
CA SER A 7 19.33 0.34 -35.82
C SER A 7 18.96 0.50 -34.34
N ASN A 8 19.23 -0.54 -33.54
CA ASN A 8 19.03 -0.44 -32.09
C ASN A 8 19.88 0.69 -31.48
N ASP A 9 21.06 0.97 -32.04
CA ASP A 9 21.93 2.07 -31.63
C ASP A 9 21.29 3.46 -31.84
N GLU A 10 20.52 3.66 -32.93
CA GLU A 10 19.80 4.92 -33.16
C GLU A 10 18.59 5.09 -32.23
N ARG A 11 17.98 3.98 -31.79
CA ARG A 11 16.95 3.99 -30.73
C ARG A 11 17.59 4.33 -29.39
N ASP A 12 18.69 3.70 -29.03
CA ASP A 12 19.41 3.95 -27.79
C ASP A 12 19.95 5.39 -27.74
N GLN A 13 20.41 5.96 -28.85
CA GLN A 13 20.81 7.37 -28.92
C GLN A 13 19.66 8.37 -28.78
N ARG A 14 18.43 8.02 -29.18
CA ARG A 14 17.24 8.85 -28.94
C ARG A 14 16.82 8.85 -27.47
N PHE A 15 17.04 7.75 -26.75
CA PHE A 15 16.80 7.65 -25.31
C PHE A 15 17.99 8.19 -24.48
N ASN A 16 19.22 8.14 -25.00
CA ASN A 16 20.45 8.58 -24.34
C ASN A 16 20.75 10.09 -24.44
N LYS A 17 19.75 10.94 -24.67
CA LYS A 17 19.86 12.35 -24.22
C LYS A 17 19.62 12.42 -22.72
N ALA A 18 20.37 11.61 -21.96
CA ALA A 18 20.49 11.79 -20.54
C ALA A 18 21.07 13.18 -20.31
N VAL A 19 20.45 13.94 -19.43
CA VAL A 19 21.01 15.20 -18.93
C VAL A 19 22.44 14.90 -18.48
N ASP A 20 23.40 15.70 -18.94
CA ASP A 20 24.87 15.55 -18.84
C ASP A 20 25.43 15.40 -17.40
N THR A 21 24.56 15.16 -16.40
CA THR A 21 24.84 15.16 -14.95
C THR A 21 24.16 14.02 -14.18
N ASN A 22 23.32 13.16 -14.79
CA ASN A 22 22.62 12.08 -14.10
C ASN A 22 23.56 10.88 -13.80
N ARG A 23 23.44 10.27 -12.61
CA ARG A 23 24.37 9.24 -12.11
C ARG A 23 23.85 7.80 -12.21
N TYR A 24 22.71 7.58 -12.84
CA TYR A 24 22.06 6.27 -12.90
C TYR A 24 22.97 5.14 -13.41
N MET A 25 23.65 5.33 -14.55
CA MET A 25 24.50 4.29 -15.14
C MET A 25 25.67 3.91 -14.22
N GLN A 26 26.26 4.89 -13.53
CA GLN A 26 27.33 4.66 -12.54
C GLN A 26 26.80 3.88 -11.32
N LEU A 27 25.63 4.27 -10.81
CA LEU A 27 25.01 3.58 -9.66
C LEU A 27 24.59 2.16 -10.01
N LYS A 28 24.16 1.91 -11.24
CA LYS A 28 23.78 0.58 -11.73
C LYS A 28 24.94 -0.40 -11.66
N GLU A 29 26.13 -0.01 -12.14
CA GLU A 29 27.34 -0.82 -12.03
C GLU A 29 27.74 -1.07 -10.57
N GLN A 30 27.65 -0.04 -9.73
CA GLN A 30 27.93 -0.18 -8.29
C GLN A 30 26.97 -1.15 -7.59
N ARG A 31 25.72 -1.23 -8.02
CA ARG A 31 24.72 -2.14 -7.44
C ARG A 31 25.00 -3.61 -7.71
N GLU A 32 25.49 -3.97 -8.89
CA GLU A 32 25.84 -5.35 -9.21
C GLU A 32 26.98 -5.85 -8.28
N ASN A 33 27.95 -4.97 -8.03
CA ASN A 33 29.04 -5.22 -7.08
C ASN A 33 28.52 -5.34 -5.64
N LEU A 34 27.65 -4.41 -5.22
CA LEU A 34 27.09 -4.39 -3.86
C LEU A 34 26.21 -5.61 -3.58
N ARG A 35 25.40 -6.04 -4.56
CA ARG A 35 24.59 -7.26 -4.46
C ARG A 35 25.49 -8.48 -4.23
N SER A 36 26.55 -8.61 -5.02
CA SER A 36 27.53 -9.70 -4.89
C SER A 36 28.19 -9.71 -3.51
N GLU A 37 28.47 -8.53 -2.95
CA GLU A 37 29.02 -8.39 -1.59
C GLU A 37 28.00 -8.78 -0.52
N TYR A 38 26.74 -8.37 -0.64
CA TYR A 38 25.68 -8.72 0.31
C TYR A 38 25.33 -10.20 0.32
N ILE A 39 25.38 -10.88 -0.83
CA ILE A 39 25.25 -12.34 -0.91
C ILE A 39 26.42 -13.00 -0.17
N LYS A 40 27.67 -12.56 -0.41
CA LYS A 40 28.86 -13.08 0.30
C LYS A 40 28.79 -12.86 1.82
N LYS A 41 28.21 -11.74 2.26
CA LYS A 41 28.01 -11.42 3.69
C LYS A 41 26.79 -12.11 4.31
N GLY A 42 25.96 -12.81 3.53
CA GLY A 42 24.72 -13.44 3.99
C GLY A 42 23.63 -12.45 4.41
N ILE A 43 23.66 -11.23 3.88
CA ILE A 43 22.62 -10.21 4.08
C ILE A 43 21.46 -10.44 3.10
N LEU A 44 21.80 -10.84 1.87
CA LEU A 44 20.84 -11.25 0.85
C LEU A 44 20.94 -12.75 0.62
N ASP A 45 19.80 -13.35 0.27
CA ASP A 45 19.75 -14.75 -0.11
C ASP A 45 20.31 -14.93 -1.53
N ASP A 46 21.06 -16.01 -1.75
CA ASP A 46 21.52 -16.36 -3.09
C ASP A 46 20.33 -16.89 -3.91
N PRO A 47 19.98 -16.24 -5.04
CA PRO A 47 18.84 -16.66 -5.86
C PRO A 47 18.98 -18.07 -6.44
N ASN A 48 20.20 -18.62 -6.51
CA ASN A 48 20.47 -19.97 -7.02
C ASN A 48 20.48 -21.04 -5.92
N ALA A 49 20.51 -20.65 -4.65
CA ALA A 49 20.55 -21.57 -3.53
C ALA A 49 19.14 -21.99 -3.09
N LYS A 50 18.93 -23.30 -2.89
CA LYS A 50 17.68 -23.80 -2.29
C LYS A 50 17.71 -23.54 -0.79
N MET A 51 16.78 -22.73 -0.29
CA MET A 51 16.65 -22.44 1.14
C MET A 51 15.29 -22.89 1.69
N SER A 52 15.29 -23.42 2.91
CA SER A 52 14.06 -23.72 3.66
C SER A 52 13.42 -22.43 4.15
N LEU A 53 12.09 -22.35 4.10
CA LEU A 53 11.31 -21.22 4.64
C LEU A 53 11.61 -20.94 6.12
N THR A 54 12.01 -21.95 6.89
CA THR A 54 12.37 -21.80 8.31
C THR A 54 13.63 -20.97 8.54
N ASN A 55 14.50 -20.86 7.53
CA ASN A 55 15.77 -20.14 7.63
C ASN A 55 15.71 -18.76 6.95
N ALA A 56 14.59 -18.42 6.31
CA ALA A 56 14.41 -17.13 5.68
C ALA A 56 14.41 -16.01 6.74
N ARG A 57 15.28 -15.03 6.55
CA ARG A 57 15.32 -13.82 7.36
C ARG A 57 14.63 -12.70 6.59
N ALA A 58 13.80 -11.93 7.29
CA ALA A 58 13.27 -10.71 6.70
C ALA A 58 14.42 -9.74 6.43
N ILE A 59 14.42 -9.13 5.24
CA ILE A 59 15.37 -8.08 4.91
C ILE A 59 15.10 -6.85 5.79
N VAL A 60 16.14 -6.16 6.24
CA VAL A 60 16.00 -4.91 7.00
C VAL A 60 16.31 -3.74 6.09
N GLY A 61 15.37 -2.80 5.96
CA GLY A 61 15.57 -1.61 5.15
C GLY A 61 16.46 -0.58 5.84
N THR A 62 17.29 0.11 5.06
CA THR A 62 18.22 1.14 5.54
C THR A 62 17.99 2.51 4.89
N CYS A 63 17.03 2.63 3.97
CA CYS A 63 16.75 3.89 3.32
C CYS A 63 16.08 4.88 4.28
N LEU A 64 16.76 6.02 4.50
CA LEU A 64 16.29 7.10 5.37
C LEU A 64 15.47 8.16 4.63
N LYS A 65 15.41 8.10 3.29
CA LYS A 65 14.70 9.03 2.41
C LYS A 65 13.37 8.46 1.95
N MET A 66 12.42 9.32 1.58
CA MET A 66 11.11 8.87 1.06
C MET A 66 11.21 8.12 -0.28
N CYS A 67 12.27 8.36 -1.04
CA CYS A 67 12.66 7.63 -2.24
C CYS A 67 14.16 7.26 -2.16
N PRO A 68 14.55 6.00 -2.43
CA PRO A 68 15.95 5.64 -2.61
C PRO A 68 16.63 6.47 -3.69
N ASP A 69 17.92 6.78 -3.51
CA ASP A 69 18.65 7.62 -4.46
C ASP A 69 18.76 6.98 -5.84
N PHE A 70 18.95 5.66 -5.88
CA PHE A 70 18.99 4.90 -7.13
C PHE A 70 17.69 5.02 -7.91
N GLU A 71 16.54 4.78 -7.26
CA GLU A 71 15.24 4.87 -7.92
C GLU A 71 14.96 6.30 -8.41
N ALA A 72 15.32 7.32 -7.64
CA ALA A 72 15.13 8.71 -8.05
C ALA A 72 16.02 9.10 -9.25
N GLU A 73 17.28 8.61 -9.31
CA GLU A 73 18.14 8.79 -10.49
C GLU A 73 17.61 8.00 -11.70
N GLU A 74 17.14 6.78 -11.49
CA GLU A 74 16.55 5.92 -12.53
C GLU A 74 15.32 6.58 -13.16
N ARG A 75 14.40 7.06 -12.32
CA ARG A 75 13.16 7.69 -12.79
C ARG A 75 13.43 9.03 -13.46
N GLU A 76 14.44 9.79 -13.02
CA GLU A 76 14.89 10.97 -13.75
C GLU A 76 15.47 10.60 -15.12
N TYR A 77 16.35 9.61 -15.18
CA TYR A 77 16.98 9.12 -16.43
C TYR A 77 15.94 8.64 -17.45
N GLN A 78 14.95 7.87 -16.99
CA GLN A 78 13.90 7.30 -17.82
C GLN A 78 12.73 8.26 -18.08
N LYS A 79 12.78 9.50 -17.56
CA LYS A 79 11.69 10.48 -17.61
C LYS A 79 10.36 9.95 -17.04
N GLY A 80 10.45 9.14 -15.99
CA GLY A 80 9.33 8.50 -15.29
C GLY A 80 8.96 9.16 -13.95
N LEU A 81 9.38 10.40 -13.73
CA LEU A 81 8.99 11.17 -12.54
C LEU A 81 7.55 11.67 -12.64
N ASP A 82 6.86 11.73 -11.50
CA ASP A 82 5.59 12.45 -11.40
C ASP A 82 5.85 13.96 -11.28
N LYS A 83 4.90 14.80 -11.72
CA LYS A 83 4.98 16.26 -11.59
C LYS A 83 5.16 16.69 -10.13
N LEU A 84 4.60 15.92 -9.19
CA LEU A 84 4.72 16.15 -7.75
C LEU A 84 6.11 15.86 -7.18
N GLU A 85 7.01 15.27 -7.98
CA GLU A 85 8.36 14.88 -7.59
C GLU A 85 9.44 15.70 -8.32
N MET A 86 9.05 16.58 -9.25
CA MET A 86 9.97 17.40 -10.04
C MET A 86 10.21 18.75 -9.40
N ILE A 87 11.41 19.29 -9.57
CA ILE A 87 11.69 20.69 -9.26
C ILE A 87 10.89 21.55 -10.25
N PRO A 88 10.06 22.51 -9.77
CA PRO A 88 9.20 23.32 -10.63
C PRO A 88 9.95 23.95 -11.81
N GLY A 89 9.42 23.77 -13.02
CA GLY A 89 10.00 24.30 -14.25
C GLY A 89 11.18 23.50 -14.82
N THR A 90 11.48 22.32 -14.27
CA THR A 90 12.57 21.45 -14.77
C THR A 90 12.09 19.99 -14.92
N GLU A 91 12.89 19.16 -15.58
CA GLU A 91 12.71 17.69 -15.62
C GLU A 91 13.54 16.97 -14.54
N LYS A 92 14.10 17.69 -13.56
CA LYS A 92 14.97 17.14 -12.51
C LYS A 92 14.17 16.73 -11.29
N VAL A 93 14.59 15.64 -10.64
CA VAL A 93 13.96 15.16 -9.40
C VAL A 93 14.24 16.11 -8.24
N ASP A 94 13.19 16.46 -7.49
CA ASP A 94 13.31 17.02 -6.15
C ASP A 94 13.43 15.87 -5.14
N ARG A 95 14.63 15.69 -4.59
CA ARG A 95 14.94 14.62 -3.62
C ARG A 95 14.14 14.73 -2.32
N ASN A 96 13.61 15.91 -1.99
CA ASN A 96 12.78 16.11 -0.81
C ASN A 96 11.30 15.85 -1.10
N ALA A 97 10.91 15.73 -2.37
CA ALA A 97 9.53 15.47 -2.79
C ALA A 97 9.32 14.06 -3.37
N ALA A 98 10.39 13.45 -3.90
CA ALA A 98 10.34 12.12 -4.48
C ALA A 98 9.91 11.06 -3.46
N VAL A 99 8.97 10.20 -3.85
CA VAL A 99 8.49 9.08 -3.03
C VAL A 99 8.64 7.79 -3.81
N LYS A 100 9.14 6.73 -3.16
CA LYS A 100 9.35 5.41 -3.76
C LYS A 100 8.09 4.89 -4.47
N THR A 101 8.19 4.50 -5.73
CA THR A 101 7.06 3.90 -6.49
C THR A 101 6.80 2.45 -6.06
N TYR A 102 5.59 1.96 -6.32
CA TYR A 102 5.27 0.55 -6.08
C TYR A 102 5.79 -0.32 -7.24
N HIS A 103 6.56 -1.37 -6.91
CA HIS A 103 7.07 -2.32 -7.89
C HIS A 103 6.40 -3.68 -7.68
N ARG A 104 5.77 -4.25 -8.70
CA ARG A 104 5.17 -5.59 -8.56
C ARG A 104 6.26 -6.63 -8.33
N SER A 105 6.12 -7.46 -7.31
CA SER A 105 6.95 -8.66 -7.15
C SER A 105 6.59 -9.66 -8.25
N ALA A 106 7.38 -9.71 -9.32
CA ALA A 106 7.25 -10.69 -10.40
C ALA A 106 8.34 -11.75 -10.30
N ALA A 107 8.05 -12.97 -10.79
CA ALA A 107 9.06 -14.02 -10.87
C ALA A 107 10.22 -13.56 -11.77
N GLY A 108 11.45 -13.62 -11.26
CA GLY A 108 12.65 -13.13 -11.94
C GLY A 108 13.05 -11.70 -11.58
N ASN A 109 12.23 -10.94 -10.83
CA ASN A 109 12.70 -9.69 -10.26
C ASN A 109 13.75 -9.97 -9.19
N GLU A 110 14.87 -9.25 -9.26
CA GLU A 110 15.90 -9.37 -8.25
C GLU A 110 15.38 -8.88 -6.90
N GLN A 111 15.81 -9.55 -5.82
CA GLN A 111 15.48 -9.12 -4.46
C GLN A 111 16.00 -7.70 -4.23
N PRO A 112 15.21 -6.77 -3.67
CA PRO A 112 15.66 -5.39 -3.41
C PRO A 112 16.84 -5.37 -2.44
N LEU A 113 17.73 -4.38 -2.58
CA LEU A 113 18.81 -4.18 -1.61
C LEU A 113 18.26 -3.54 -0.32
N PRO A 114 18.92 -3.68 0.83
CA PRO A 114 18.54 -2.97 2.07
C PRO A 114 18.31 -1.46 1.86
N GLU A 115 19.15 -0.82 1.07
CA GLU A 115 19.10 0.61 0.73
C GLU A 115 17.98 0.98 -0.26
N ASP A 116 17.29 0.00 -0.84
CA ASP A 116 16.04 0.22 -1.58
C ASP A 116 14.81 0.28 -0.68
N ILE A 117 14.91 -0.18 0.55
CA ILE A 117 13.77 -0.38 1.44
C ILE A 117 13.82 0.68 2.54
N ARG A 118 12.72 1.43 2.70
CA ARG A 118 12.62 2.47 3.72
C ARG A 118 12.55 1.87 5.12
N THR A 119 13.22 2.53 6.06
CA THR A 119 13.07 2.20 7.48
C THR A 119 11.62 2.46 7.97
N PRO A 120 11.17 1.84 9.06
CA PRO A 120 9.83 2.08 9.63
C PRO A 120 9.56 3.55 9.97
N GLU A 121 10.58 4.25 10.48
CA GLU A 121 10.49 5.68 10.78
C GLU A 121 10.30 6.49 9.49
N THR A 122 11.06 6.18 8.44
CA THR A 122 10.92 6.80 7.12
C THR A 122 9.57 6.48 6.48
N LEU A 123 9.03 5.27 6.65
CA LEU A 123 7.70 4.91 6.15
C LEU A 123 6.60 5.75 6.82
N SER A 124 6.70 5.96 8.13
CA SER A 124 5.78 6.82 8.89
C SER A 124 5.87 8.28 8.43
N LYS A 125 7.10 8.82 8.31
CA LYS A 125 7.34 10.17 7.78
C LYS A 125 6.84 10.34 6.34
N THR A 126 6.99 9.31 5.51
CA THR A 126 6.47 9.32 4.14
C THR A 126 4.94 9.38 4.16
N MET A 127 4.28 8.61 5.03
CA MET A 127 2.83 8.69 5.17
C MET A 127 2.38 10.09 5.64
N ASP A 128 3.11 10.72 6.57
CA ASP A 128 2.87 12.10 6.97
C ASP A 128 3.00 13.09 5.82
N TYR A 129 4.03 12.95 5.00
CA TYR A 129 4.22 13.78 3.81
C TYR A 129 3.06 13.63 2.81
N LEU A 130 2.64 12.40 2.51
CA LEU A 130 1.55 12.14 1.56
C LEU A 130 0.23 12.77 2.01
N ILE A 131 -0.09 12.70 3.30
CA ILE A 131 -1.37 13.25 3.81
C ILE A 131 -1.27 14.75 4.07
N ASN A 132 -0.26 15.20 4.83
CA ASN A 132 -0.23 16.57 5.35
C ASN A 132 0.31 17.57 4.34
N LYS A 133 0.98 17.11 3.28
CA LYS A 133 1.49 17.98 2.22
C LYS A 133 0.81 17.71 0.89
N ILE A 134 0.88 16.47 0.37
CA ILE A 134 0.38 16.20 -0.98
C ILE A 134 -1.15 16.27 -1.03
N LEU A 135 -1.83 15.46 -0.22
CA LEU A 135 -3.29 15.46 -0.19
C LEU A 135 -3.86 16.81 0.26
N ALA A 136 -3.26 17.42 1.29
CA ALA A 136 -3.69 18.72 1.79
C ALA A 136 -3.52 19.88 0.78
N SER A 137 -2.70 19.71 -0.26
CA SER A 137 -2.50 20.72 -1.32
C SER A 137 -3.41 20.49 -2.54
N ASP A 138 -4.23 19.43 -2.55
CA ASP A 138 -5.13 19.06 -3.63
C ASP A 138 -6.54 18.84 -3.09
N GLU A 139 -7.30 19.94 -2.98
CA GLU A 139 -8.64 19.95 -2.37
C GLU A 139 -9.61 18.95 -3.02
N ASN A 140 -9.47 18.71 -4.32
CA ASN A 140 -10.36 17.82 -5.07
C ASN A 140 -9.82 16.38 -5.14
N MET A 141 -8.60 16.12 -4.66
CA MET A 141 -7.88 14.84 -4.76
C MET A 141 -7.59 14.35 -6.18
N CYS A 142 -8.01 15.06 -7.23
CA CYS A 142 -7.93 14.57 -8.61
C CYS A 142 -6.48 14.43 -9.09
N ASP A 143 -5.63 15.41 -8.80
CA ASP A 143 -4.26 15.45 -9.31
C ASP A 143 -3.33 14.51 -8.52
N SER A 144 -3.59 14.36 -7.23
CA SER A 144 -2.76 13.59 -6.31
C SER A 144 -3.18 12.12 -6.17
N HIS A 145 -4.40 11.74 -6.57
CA HIS A 145 -4.95 10.41 -6.28
C HIS A 145 -4.07 9.28 -6.81
N GLN A 146 -3.72 9.32 -8.10
CA GLN A 146 -2.93 8.27 -8.73
C GLN A 146 -1.55 8.15 -8.07
N PHE A 147 -0.96 9.29 -7.70
CA PHE A 147 0.30 9.35 -7.00
C PHE A 147 0.19 8.72 -5.60
N ILE A 148 -0.69 9.22 -4.73
CA ILE A 148 -0.81 8.72 -3.35
C ILE A 148 -1.22 7.24 -3.33
N ARG A 149 -2.11 6.80 -4.23
CA ARG A 149 -2.51 5.40 -4.34
C ARG A 149 -1.33 4.49 -4.68
N ASP A 150 -0.46 4.90 -5.58
CA ASP A 150 0.76 4.14 -5.88
C ASP A 150 1.73 4.13 -4.71
N ARG A 151 2.00 5.31 -4.12
CA ARG A 151 2.98 5.46 -3.03
C ARG A 151 2.55 4.77 -1.74
N THR A 152 1.26 4.74 -1.41
CA THR A 152 0.74 3.98 -0.26
C THR A 152 0.88 2.47 -0.45
N ARG A 153 0.75 1.95 -1.68
CA ARG A 153 1.07 0.55 -1.99
C ARG A 153 2.56 0.25 -1.82
N SER A 154 3.42 1.17 -2.21
CA SER A 154 4.87 1.06 -1.98
C SER A 154 5.21 1.04 -0.49
N ILE A 155 4.55 1.88 0.32
CA ILE A 155 4.73 1.89 1.79
C ILE A 155 4.36 0.52 2.38
N ARG A 156 3.19 -0.03 2.00
CA ARG A 156 2.75 -1.36 2.45
C ARG A 156 3.72 -2.46 2.00
N GLN A 157 4.24 -2.37 0.77
CA GLN A 157 5.23 -3.32 0.27
C GLN A 157 6.50 -3.33 1.12
N ASP A 158 7.03 -2.16 1.49
CA ASP A 158 8.24 -2.07 2.32
C ASP A 158 8.01 -2.63 3.74
N PHE A 159 6.83 -2.45 4.34
CA PHE A 159 6.49 -3.10 5.61
C PHE A 159 6.44 -4.63 5.47
N SER A 160 5.79 -5.13 4.41
CA SER A 160 5.68 -6.57 4.14
C SER A 160 7.04 -7.22 3.90
N LEU A 161 7.92 -6.58 3.12
CA LEU A 161 9.28 -7.10 2.85
C LEU A 161 10.11 -7.25 4.13
N GLN A 162 9.93 -6.33 5.08
CA GLN A 162 10.62 -6.36 6.37
C GLN A 162 9.91 -7.19 7.43
N ASN A 163 8.74 -7.75 7.10
CA ASN A 163 7.86 -8.46 8.04
C ASN A 163 7.54 -7.66 9.32
N ILE A 164 7.29 -6.35 9.16
CA ILE A 164 7.02 -5.44 10.28
C ILE A 164 5.51 -5.27 10.46
N ARG A 165 5.04 -5.55 11.68
CA ARG A 165 3.61 -5.63 12.06
C ARG A 165 3.36 -5.03 13.46
N ASP A 166 4.16 -4.05 13.84
CA ASP A 166 4.09 -3.37 15.14
C ASP A 166 3.02 -2.26 15.17
N ILE A 167 2.85 -1.61 16.33
CA ILE A 167 1.89 -0.52 16.52
C ILE A 167 2.13 0.64 15.54
N HIS A 168 3.39 0.91 15.17
CA HIS A 168 3.72 1.96 14.20
C HIS A 168 3.19 1.62 12.80
N SER A 169 3.42 0.39 12.34
CA SER A 169 2.88 -0.09 11.06
C SER A 169 1.35 -0.08 11.03
N ILE A 170 0.69 -0.47 12.15
CA ILE A 170 -0.77 -0.43 12.30
C ILE A 170 -1.28 1.01 12.08
N LYS A 171 -0.70 2.00 12.75
CA LYS A 171 -1.11 3.41 12.59
C LYS A 171 -0.95 3.93 11.16
N VAL A 172 0.09 3.48 10.43
CA VAL A 172 0.25 3.82 9.01
C VAL A 172 -0.85 3.17 8.16
N TYR A 173 -1.11 1.87 8.36
CA TYR A 173 -2.15 1.17 7.61
C TYR A 173 -3.56 1.72 7.90
N GLU A 174 -3.87 2.11 9.14
CA GLU A 174 -5.12 2.77 9.51
C GLU A 174 -5.36 4.02 8.66
N ARG A 175 -4.33 4.85 8.48
CA ARG A 175 -4.40 6.06 7.63
C ARG A 175 -4.54 5.72 6.15
N ILE A 176 -3.89 4.67 5.66
CA ILE A 176 -4.05 4.20 4.27
C ILE A 176 -5.49 3.73 4.03
N ALA A 177 -6.08 2.99 4.97
CA ALA A 177 -7.48 2.57 4.88
C ALA A 177 -8.43 3.77 4.81
N ARG A 178 -8.24 4.76 5.68
CA ARG A 178 -9.02 6.02 5.67
C ARG A 178 -8.86 6.79 4.35
N TYR A 179 -7.64 6.86 3.81
CA TYR A 179 -7.40 7.47 2.50
C TYR A 179 -8.21 6.80 1.39
N HIS A 180 -8.20 5.47 1.32
CA HIS A 180 -8.98 4.75 0.30
C HIS A 180 -10.49 5.00 0.46
N ILE A 181 -11.02 4.98 1.69
CA ILE A 181 -12.43 5.30 1.96
C ILE A 181 -12.78 6.71 1.49
N LEU A 182 -11.92 7.69 1.81
CA LEU A 182 -12.10 9.07 1.37
C LEU A 182 -12.09 9.18 -0.16
N SER A 183 -11.15 8.51 -0.82
CA SER A 183 -11.03 8.56 -2.28
C SER A 183 -12.25 7.98 -3.01
N VAL A 184 -12.88 6.94 -2.45
CA VAL A 184 -14.14 6.39 -3.00
C VAL A 184 -15.26 7.42 -2.97
N HIS A 185 -15.33 8.25 -1.93
CA HIS A 185 -16.34 9.31 -1.85
C HIS A 185 -16.00 10.50 -2.76
N MET A 186 -14.76 10.98 -2.71
CA MET A 186 -14.36 12.21 -3.39
C MET A 186 -14.28 12.06 -4.91
N LEU A 187 -13.99 10.86 -5.41
CA LEU A 187 -13.71 10.61 -6.83
C LEU A 187 -14.77 9.74 -7.51
N SER A 188 -15.90 9.47 -6.86
CA SER A 188 -16.92 8.55 -7.39
C SER A 188 -17.50 8.98 -8.74
N GLU A 189 -17.50 10.28 -9.02
CA GLU A 189 -18.05 10.86 -10.25
C GLU A 189 -16.96 11.08 -11.33
N GLU A 190 -15.69 10.86 -10.99
CA GLU A 190 -14.56 11.11 -11.88
C GLU A 190 -14.37 9.98 -12.89
N SER A 191 -14.27 10.34 -14.17
CA SER A 191 -14.19 9.37 -15.28
C SER A 191 -12.95 8.46 -15.25
N PHE A 192 -11.85 8.91 -14.64
CA PHE A 192 -10.62 8.13 -14.50
C PHE A 192 -10.63 7.19 -13.29
N PHE A 193 -11.59 7.35 -12.37
CA PHE A 193 -11.62 6.62 -11.13
C PHE A 193 -12.19 5.21 -11.31
N SER A 194 -11.56 4.24 -10.65
CA SER A 194 -12.01 2.86 -10.65
C SER A 194 -12.32 2.42 -9.23
N GLU A 195 -13.59 2.53 -8.84
CA GLU A 195 -14.07 2.11 -7.52
C GLU A 195 -13.68 0.65 -7.22
N ALA A 196 -13.78 -0.24 -8.22
CA ALA A 196 -13.41 -1.65 -8.06
C ALA A 196 -11.94 -1.82 -7.65
N GLN A 197 -11.02 -1.11 -8.30
CA GLN A 197 -9.59 -1.15 -7.97
C GLN A 197 -9.32 -0.56 -6.59
N GLU A 198 -10.02 0.54 -6.25
CA GLU A 198 -9.85 1.22 -4.97
C GLU A 198 -10.35 0.36 -3.81
N MET A 199 -11.53 -0.23 -3.97
CA MET A 199 -12.10 -1.17 -3.01
C MET A 199 -11.24 -2.43 -2.85
N GLU A 200 -10.58 -2.90 -3.92
CA GLU A 200 -9.60 -3.98 -3.80
C GLU A 200 -8.41 -3.58 -2.92
N GLN A 201 -7.85 -2.38 -3.10
CA GLN A 201 -6.75 -1.90 -2.25
C GLN A 201 -7.20 -1.71 -0.80
N LEU A 202 -8.37 -1.11 -0.57
CA LEU A 202 -8.97 -0.94 0.75
C LEU A 202 -9.12 -2.29 1.47
N LYS A 203 -9.74 -3.28 0.81
CA LYS A 203 -9.95 -4.62 1.38
C LYS A 203 -8.64 -5.29 1.77
N LYS A 204 -7.61 -5.20 0.91
CA LYS A 204 -6.28 -5.75 1.22
C LYS A 204 -5.62 -5.04 2.40
N THR A 205 -5.76 -3.72 2.49
CA THR A 205 -5.25 -2.93 3.63
C THR A 205 -5.95 -3.33 4.93
N LEU A 206 -7.30 -3.40 4.92
CA LEU A 206 -8.10 -3.80 6.08
C LEU A 206 -7.80 -5.24 6.51
N GLN A 207 -7.64 -6.17 5.56
CA GLN A 207 -7.28 -7.55 5.87
C GLN A 207 -5.94 -7.64 6.60
N SER A 208 -4.93 -6.89 6.14
CA SER A 208 -3.62 -6.83 6.81
C SER A 208 -3.75 -6.23 8.22
N LEU A 209 -4.56 -5.18 8.40
CA LEU A 209 -4.80 -4.58 9.70
C LEU A 209 -5.39 -5.57 10.70
N LEU A 210 -6.41 -6.34 10.28
CA LEU A 210 -7.03 -7.36 11.12
C LEU A 210 -6.00 -8.40 11.58
N GLU A 211 -5.16 -8.88 10.66
CA GLU A 211 -4.08 -9.81 10.98
C GLU A 211 -3.07 -9.20 11.98
N PHE A 212 -2.73 -7.92 11.83
CA PHE A 212 -1.80 -7.25 12.75
C PHE A 212 -2.41 -7.09 14.16
N TYR A 213 -3.69 -6.73 14.24
CA TYR A 213 -4.39 -6.67 15.52
C TYR A 213 -4.48 -8.04 16.19
N ASP A 214 -4.83 -9.08 15.45
CA ASP A 214 -4.94 -10.44 15.98
C ASP A 214 -3.57 -10.97 16.44
N GLU A 215 -2.50 -10.71 15.68
CA GLU A 215 -1.13 -11.08 16.07
C GLU A 215 -0.66 -10.31 17.32
N ALA A 216 -0.91 -9.01 17.40
CA ALA A 216 -0.58 -8.20 18.57
C ALA A 216 -1.36 -8.64 19.82
N ARG A 217 -2.63 -9.02 19.65
CA ARG A 217 -3.47 -9.60 20.70
C ARG A 217 -2.91 -10.92 21.22
N LEU A 218 -2.55 -11.82 20.31
CA LEU A 218 -1.94 -13.10 20.68
C LEU A 218 -0.62 -12.91 21.43
N LYS A 219 0.24 -11.98 20.99
CA LYS A 219 1.53 -11.69 21.63
C LYS A 219 1.38 -11.06 23.02
N SER A 220 0.39 -10.19 23.20
CA SER A 220 0.13 -9.53 24.49
C SER A 220 -0.59 -10.43 25.49
N GLY A 221 -1.25 -11.50 25.04
CA GLY A 221 -2.09 -12.35 25.89
C GLY A 221 -3.30 -11.64 26.49
N SER A 222 -3.65 -10.45 25.98
CA SER A 222 -4.72 -9.61 26.50
C SER A 222 -5.91 -9.57 25.55
N ASN A 223 -7.12 -9.65 26.10
CA ASN A 223 -8.36 -9.42 25.36
C ASN A 223 -8.72 -7.92 25.26
N SER A 224 -7.80 -7.02 25.62
CA SER A 224 -7.98 -5.57 25.48
C SER A 224 -7.75 -5.09 24.05
N GLN A 225 -8.39 -3.98 23.69
CA GLN A 225 -8.19 -3.30 22.42
C GLN A 225 -6.71 -2.95 22.20
N ILE A 226 -6.18 -3.17 20.98
CA ILE A 226 -4.75 -2.99 20.67
C ILE A 226 -4.40 -1.52 20.41
N THR A 227 -5.23 -0.83 19.61
CA THR A 227 -5.14 0.61 19.37
C THR A 227 -6.53 1.22 19.49
N GLU A 228 -6.61 2.51 19.81
CA GLU A 228 -7.86 3.28 19.91
C GLU A 228 -8.77 3.16 18.67
N ASN A 229 -8.20 2.82 17.50
CA ASN A 229 -8.89 2.74 16.22
C ASN A 229 -9.26 1.31 15.79
N GLU A 230 -8.92 0.28 16.57
CA GLU A 230 -9.20 -1.10 16.15
C GLU A 230 -10.69 -1.34 15.85
N ALA A 231 -11.58 -0.85 16.72
CA ALA A 231 -13.02 -0.97 16.51
C ALA A 231 -13.50 -0.31 15.20
N GLU A 232 -12.93 0.85 14.85
CA GLU A 232 -13.18 1.56 13.59
C GLU A 232 -12.74 0.72 12.39
N MET A 233 -11.52 0.16 12.42
CA MET A 233 -11.01 -0.67 11.32
C MET A 233 -11.78 -1.98 11.14
N ARG A 234 -12.20 -2.62 12.24
CA ARG A 234 -13.08 -3.80 12.19
C ARG A 234 -14.44 -3.46 11.58
N ALA A 235 -15.01 -2.30 11.92
CA ALA A 235 -16.25 -1.82 11.34
C ALA A 235 -16.12 -1.57 9.82
N TYR A 236 -15.03 -0.93 9.38
CA TYR A 236 -14.75 -0.73 7.96
C TYR A 236 -14.55 -2.05 7.21
N HIS A 237 -13.87 -3.03 7.80
CA HIS A 237 -13.74 -4.37 7.20
C HIS A 237 -15.10 -5.04 7.01
N LEU A 238 -15.97 -4.96 8.02
CA LEU A 238 -17.33 -5.51 7.95
C LEU A 238 -18.14 -4.85 6.83
N LEU A 239 -18.10 -3.52 6.72
CA LEU A 239 -18.84 -2.77 5.68
C LEU A 239 -18.28 -3.04 4.28
N ALA A 240 -16.95 -3.08 4.12
CA ALA A 240 -16.32 -3.40 2.83
C ALA A 240 -16.69 -4.81 2.33
N HIS A 241 -17.05 -5.71 3.24
CA HIS A 241 -17.50 -7.07 2.97
C HIS A 241 -18.97 -7.29 3.33
N MET A 242 -19.80 -6.25 3.30
CA MET A 242 -21.20 -6.29 3.76
C MET A 242 -22.09 -7.36 3.09
N ARG A 243 -21.69 -7.93 1.95
CA ARG A 243 -22.41 -9.04 1.27
C ARG A 243 -21.82 -10.42 1.55
N SER A 244 -20.65 -10.51 2.19
CA SER A 244 -20.05 -11.77 2.62
C SER A 244 -20.60 -12.20 3.97
N MET A 245 -20.73 -13.51 4.17
CA MET A 245 -21.09 -14.11 5.47
C MET A 245 -19.89 -14.15 6.43
N ASP A 246 -18.66 -13.98 5.93
CA ASP A 246 -17.42 -14.09 6.71
C ASP A 246 -17.31 -13.01 7.79
N GLY A 247 -17.85 -11.81 7.53
CA GLY A 247 -17.80 -10.68 8.48
C GLY A 247 -18.52 -10.99 9.81
N ARG A 248 -19.60 -11.79 9.76
CA ARG A 248 -20.34 -12.20 10.97
C ARG A 248 -19.53 -13.20 11.81
N LEU A 249 -18.80 -14.10 11.16
CA LEU A 249 -17.94 -15.07 11.83
C LEU A 249 -16.76 -14.40 12.51
N LEU A 250 -16.18 -13.38 11.87
CA LEU A 250 -15.12 -12.56 12.47
C LEU A 250 -15.64 -11.83 13.72
N ALA A 251 -16.87 -11.28 13.67
CA ALA A 251 -17.47 -10.57 14.79
C ALA A 251 -17.58 -11.42 16.07
N GLN A 252 -17.90 -12.72 15.94
CA GLN A 252 -18.04 -13.63 17.09
C GLN A 252 -16.74 -13.89 17.85
N ARG A 253 -15.58 -13.63 17.21
CA ARG A 253 -14.26 -13.85 17.81
C ARG A 253 -13.66 -12.58 18.40
N LEU A 254 -14.34 -11.44 18.25
CA LEU A 254 -13.85 -10.17 18.77
C LEU A 254 -14.04 -10.10 20.28
N PRO A 255 -13.12 -9.45 21.01
CA PRO A 255 -13.35 -9.10 22.40
C PRO A 255 -14.60 -8.24 22.59
N ASP A 256 -15.24 -8.38 23.76
CA ASP A 256 -16.46 -7.66 24.11
C ASP A 256 -16.32 -6.14 23.97
N CYS A 257 -15.16 -5.56 24.34
CA CYS A 257 -14.93 -4.12 24.23
C CYS A 257 -14.97 -3.61 22.79
N ILE A 258 -14.59 -4.43 21.82
CA ILE A 258 -14.63 -4.09 20.39
C ILE A 258 -16.01 -4.40 19.84
N PHE A 259 -16.55 -5.58 20.15
CA PHE A 259 -17.85 -6.01 19.66
C PHE A 259 -18.94 -5.02 20.08
N TRP A 260 -18.99 -4.64 21.36
CA TRP A 260 -20.00 -3.70 21.89
C TRP A 260 -19.69 -2.23 21.63
N SER A 261 -18.63 -1.92 20.88
CA SER A 261 -18.33 -0.54 20.52
C SER A 261 -19.46 0.06 19.66
N PRO A 262 -19.83 1.34 19.85
CA PRO A 262 -20.93 1.96 19.10
C PRO A 262 -20.75 1.89 17.58
N ILE A 263 -19.51 2.10 17.11
CA ILE A 263 -19.18 2.09 15.68
C ILE A 263 -19.34 0.69 15.07
N PHE A 264 -18.92 -0.35 15.79
CA PHE A 264 -19.03 -1.72 15.31
C PHE A 264 -20.48 -2.19 15.31
N GLN A 265 -21.24 -1.91 16.37
CA GLN A 265 -22.67 -2.23 16.44
C GLN A 265 -23.47 -1.53 15.34
N GLN A 266 -23.17 -0.26 15.06
CA GLN A 266 -23.80 0.46 13.94
C GLN A 266 -23.46 -0.18 12.59
N SER A 267 -22.20 -0.57 12.36
CA SER A 267 -21.79 -1.25 11.14
C SER A 267 -22.45 -2.62 10.96
N LEU A 268 -22.65 -3.36 12.05
CA LEU A 268 -23.33 -4.66 12.05
C LEU A 268 -24.80 -4.49 11.67
N LYS A 269 -25.48 -3.49 12.23
CA LYS A 269 -26.86 -3.13 11.87
C LYS A 269 -26.98 -2.78 10.38
N LEU A 270 -26.08 -1.96 9.84
CA LEU A 270 -26.07 -1.61 8.41
C LEU A 270 -25.87 -2.84 7.53
N THR A 271 -24.93 -3.70 7.88
CA THR A 271 -24.68 -4.96 7.16
C THR A 271 -25.90 -5.88 7.21
N GLN A 272 -26.57 -6.02 8.36
CA GLN A 272 -27.80 -6.81 8.46
C GLN A 272 -28.88 -6.29 7.53
N LEU A 273 -29.17 -4.98 7.57
CA LEU A 273 -30.18 -4.35 6.71
C LEU A 273 -29.88 -4.56 5.22
N ALA A 274 -28.60 -4.43 4.83
CA ALA A 274 -28.20 -4.61 3.44
C ALA A 274 -28.23 -6.08 2.96
N GLN A 275 -28.10 -7.05 3.87
CA GLN A 275 -28.21 -8.47 3.51
C GLN A 275 -29.69 -8.91 3.40
N CYS A 276 -30.58 -8.25 4.14
CA CYS A 276 -32.03 -8.50 4.06
C CYS A 276 -32.70 -7.92 2.81
N SER A 277 -32.03 -7.08 2.01
CA SER A 277 -32.64 -6.49 0.80
C SER A 277 -32.86 -7.48 -0.35
N ASN A 278 -32.28 -8.69 -0.27
CA ASN A 278 -32.50 -9.78 -1.23
C ASN A 278 -33.61 -10.75 -0.81
N SER A 279 -34.26 -10.53 0.33
CA SER A 279 -35.59 -11.10 0.58
C SER A 279 -36.56 -10.36 -0.33
N LEU A 280 -36.57 -10.74 -1.62
CA LEU A 280 -37.67 -10.41 -2.52
C LEU A 280 -38.93 -10.71 -1.73
N ILE A 281 -39.78 -9.70 -1.53
CA ILE A 281 -41.15 -9.88 -1.08
C ILE A 281 -41.78 -10.78 -2.14
N GLY A 282 -41.68 -12.10 -1.97
CA GLY A 282 -42.55 -13.03 -2.63
C GLY A 282 -43.95 -12.60 -2.22
N ARG A 283 -44.90 -12.52 -3.17
CA ARG A 283 -46.29 -12.12 -2.87
C ARG A 283 -46.95 -12.95 -1.74
N ASN A 284 -46.32 -14.04 -1.30
CA ASN A 284 -46.75 -14.95 -0.24
C ASN A 284 -45.75 -15.09 0.94
N GLU A 285 -44.69 -14.27 1.03
CA GLU A 285 -43.79 -14.27 2.20
C GLU A 285 -44.08 -13.04 3.07
N PRO A 286 -44.14 -13.20 4.42
CA PRO A 286 -44.40 -12.08 5.30
C PRO A 286 -43.32 -11.00 5.12
N PRO A 287 -43.69 -9.71 5.09
CA PRO A 287 -42.71 -8.64 5.01
C PRO A 287 -41.76 -8.73 6.21
N ASN A 288 -40.49 -8.47 5.95
CA ASN A 288 -39.36 -8.56 6.87
C ASN A 288 -39.74 -8.11 8.31
N LEU A 289 -39.82 -9.07 9.24
CA LEU A 289 -40.26 -8.87 10.62
C LEU A 289 -39.12 -8.49 11.58
N ASP A 290 -37.88 -8.31 11.11
CA ASP A 290 -36.74 -8.02 11.99
C ASP A 290 -36.60 -6.52 12.33
N CYS A 291 -37.67 -6.02 12.95
CA CYS A 291 -37.66 -5.08 14.08
C CYS A 291 -38.63 -5.56 15.19
N ALA A 292 -39.03 -6.84 15.19
CA ALA A 292 -39.77 -7.43 16.30
C ALA A 292 -38.78 -7.91 17.36
N GLN A 293 -38.64 -7.12 18.44
CA GLN A 293 -38.46 -7.75 19.74
C GLN A 293 -39.83 -8.29 20.16
N ASN A 294 -39.86 -9.61 20.41
CA ASN A 294 -40.95 -10.49 20.83
C ASN A 294 -41.65 -11.28 19.71
#